data_AF-A0A849KMH3-F1
#
_entry.id   AF-A0A849KMH3-F1
#
_cell.length_a   1.000
_cell.length_b   1.000
_cell.length_c   1.000
_cell.angle_alpha   90.00
_cell.angle_beta   90.00
_cell.angle_gamma   90.00
#
_symmetry.space_group_name_H-M   'P 1'
#
loop_
_entity.id
_entity.type
_entity.pdbx_description
1 polymer ?
#
loop_
_entity_poly.entity_id
_entity_poly.type
_entity_poly.pdbx_seq_one_letter_code
_entity_poly.pdbx_strand_id
1 'polypeptide(L)'
;MVPVYEIDCAGVTTPDELWRRYLAAVPAQDVQSFGYTLDSFWDAVQWQGPGWPGECELVFKNTEALSELRTLGGKPFLEAFRRLVHDTSRISIRLN
;
A
#
# COMPACT_ATOMS: atom_id res chain seq x y z
N MET A 1 -16.77 -1.25 14.37
CA MET A 1 -16.51 -0.78 12.99
C MET A 1 -15.06 -0.35 12.97
N VAL A 2 -14.23 -0.93 12.09
CA VAL A 2 -12.82 -0.52 11.97
C VAL A 2 -12.75 0.79 11.17
N PRO A 3 -11.72 1.64 11.37
CA PRO A 3 -11.50 2.82 10.54
C PRO A 3 -11.29 2.45 9.07
N VAL A 4 -11.72 3.34 8.17
CA VAL A 4 -11.48 3.22 6.72
C VAL A 4 -10.58 4.36 6.31
N TYR A 5 -9.46 4.04 5.64
CA TYR A 5 -8.54 5.03 5.11
C TYR A 5 -8.50 4.95 3.59
N GLU A 6 -8.61 6.10 2.94
CA GLU A 6 -8.60 6.20 1.48
C GLU A 6 -7.26 6.77 1.01
N ILE A 7 -6.66 6.10 0.03
CA ILE A 7 -5.39 6.49 -0.58
C ILE A 7 -5.66 6.75 -2.06
N ASP A 8 -5.56 8.02 -2.47
CA ASP A 8 -5.70 8.40 -3.88
C ASP A 8 -4.40 8.10 -4.64
N CYS A 9 -4.48 7.31 -5.70
CA CYS A 9 -3.34 6.98 -6.58
C CYS A 9 -3.20 7.94 -7.77
N ALA A 10 -4.12 8.89 -7.97
CA ALA A 10 -4.09 9.81 -9.11
C ALA A 10 -2.79 10.63 -9.14
N GLY A 11 -2.10 10.61 -10.28
CA GLY A 11 -0.84 11.34 -10.46
C GLY A 11 0.36 10.75 -9.70
N VAL A 12 0.26 9.53 -9.17
CA VAL A 12 1.43 8.78 -8.70
C VAL A 12 2.26 8.37 -9.90
N THR A 13 3.53 8.74 -9.90
CA THR A 13 4.51 8.46 -10.96
C THR A 13 5.63 7.53 -10.51
N THR A 14 5.76 7.30 -9.20
CA THR A 14 6.72 6.35 -8.63
C THR A 14 6.10 5.52 -7.50
N PRO A 15 6.59 4.29 -7.26
CA PRO A 15 6.16 3.51 -6.09
C PRO A 15 6.40 4.21 -4.75
N ASP A 16 7.49 4.99 -4.63
CA ASP A 16 7.80 5.76 -3.42
C ASP A 16 6.69 6.78 -3.09
N GLU A 17 6.17 7.49 -4.09
CA GLU A 17 5.06 8.43 -3.94
C GLU A 17 3.79 7.74 -3.40
N LEU A 18 3.47 6.54 -3.88
CA LEU A 18 2.32 5.77 -3.37
C LEU A 18 2.47 5.51 -1.87
N TRP A 19 3.65 5.08 -1.44
CA TRP A 19 3.89 4.75 -0.05
C TRP A 19 3.90 5.97 0.86
N ARG A 20 4.40 7.11 0.38
CA ARG A 20 4.25 8.38 1.12
C ARG A 20 2.79 8.76 1.33
N ARG A 21 1.94 8.58 0.30
CA ARG A 21 0.49 8.83 0.43
C ARG A 21 -0.16 7.87 1.42
N TYR A 22 0.21 6.59 1.39
CA TYR A 22 -0.22 5.61 2.39
C TYR A 22 0.16 6.02 3.82
N LEU A 23 1.43 6.32 4.07
CA LEU A 23 1.92 6.71 5.40
C LEU A 23 1.32 8.03 5.90
N ALA A 24 0.92 8.92 4.99
CA ALA A 24 0.23 10.17 5.35
C ALA A 24 -1.27 9.97 5.66
N ALA A 25 -1.89 8.92 5.13
CA ALA A 25 -3.32 8.67 5.26
C ALA A 25 -3.71 7.90 6.52
N VAL A 26 -2.76 7.16 7.12
CA VAL A 26 -3.00 6.22 8.21
C VAL A 26 -2.18 6.58 9.45
N PRO A 27 -2.57 6.16 10.65
CA PRO A 27 -1.76 6.30 11.86
C PRO A 27 -0.61 5.26 11.87
N ALA A 28 0.27 5.35 10.87
CA ALA A 28 1.36 4.40 10.66
C ALA A 28 2.34 4.38 11.83
N GLN A 29 2.68 3.18 12.30
CA GLN A 29 3.69 2.96 13.33
C GLN A 29 5.09 2.86 12.73
N ASP A 30 6.13 3.26 13.46
CA ASP A 30 7.54 3.12 13.06
C ASP A 30 7.85 3.57 11.61
N VAL A 31 7.31 4.74 11.22
CA VAL A 31 7.46 5.28 9.85
C VAL A 31 8.92 5.49 9.44
N GLN A 32 9.81 5.76 10.41
CA GLN A 32 11.24 6.00 10.14
C GLN A 32 11.96 4.75 9.64
N SER A 33 11.45 3.56 9.97
CA SER A 33 12.00 2.27 9.55
C SER A 33 11.26 1.68 8.33
N PHE A 34 10.27 2.39 7.78
CA PHE A 34 9.51 1.93 6.62
C PHE A 34 10.39 1.88 5.36
N GLY A 35 10.37 0.76 4.64
CA GLY A 35 11.30 0.52 3.51
C GLY A 35 10.86 1.03 2.14
N TYR A 36 9.68 1.63 1.99
CA TYR A 36 9.20 2.22 0.71
C TYR A 36 9.19 1.24 -0.47
N THR A 37 8.86 -0.03 -0.20
CA THR A 37 8.69 -1.06 -1.23
C THR A 37 7.37 -1.80 -1.05
N LEU A 38 6.98 -2.58 -2.07
CA LEU A 38 5.83 -3.48 -1.99
C LEU A 38 5.99 -4.50 -0.85
N ASP A 39 7.20 -5.02 -0.64
CA ASP A 39 7.49 -5.98 0.44
C ASP A 39 7.39 -5.31 1.81
N SER A 40 7.88 -4.07 1.95
CA SER A 40 7.72 -3.29 3.19
C SER A 40 6.26 -3.00 3.49
N PHE A 41 5.46 -2.67 2.47
CA PHE A 41 4.02 -2.51 2.63
C PHE A 41 3.36 -3.82 3.07
N TRP A 42 3.74 -4.96 2.46
CA TRP A 42 3.20 -6.26 2.88
C TRP A 42 3.54 -6.59 4.32
N ASP A 43 4.80 -6.39 4.72
CA ASP A 43 5.28 -6.60 6.09
C ASP A 43 4.48 -5.77 7.09
N ALA A 44 4.23 -4.49 6.77
CA ALA A 44 3.36 -3.63 7.53
C ALA A 44 1.98 -4.28 7.71
N VAL A 45 1.24 -4.53 6.62
CA VAL A 45 -0.20 -4.88 6.68
C VAL A 45 -0.48 -6.34 7.06
N GLN A 46 0.47 -7.25 6.86
CA GLN A 46 0.29 -8.68 7.17
C GLN A 46 0.95 -9.06 8.51
N TRP A 47 2.13 -8.53 8.80
CA TRP A 47 2.95 -8.94 9.94
C TRP A 47 3.09 -7.86 11.02
N GLN A 48 2.44 -6.71 10.84
CA GLN A 48 2.52 -5.56 11.76
C GLN A 48 3.94 -4.99 11.84
N GLY A 49 4.69 -5.05 10.73
CA GLY A 49 6.00 -4.42 10.59
C GLY A 49 5.94 -2.88 10.56
N PRO A 50 7.07 -2.22 10.29
CA PRO A 50 7.13 -0.77 10.10
C PRO A 50 6.08 -0.31 9.10
N GLY A 51 5.37 0.76 9.41
CA GLY A 51 4.24 1.27 8.63
C GLY A 51 2.88 0.66 8.99
N TRP A 52 2.77 -0.22 9.99
CA TRP A 52 1.48 -0.82 10.40
C TRP A 52 0.43 0.26 10.72
N PRO A 53 -0.77 0.24 10.10
CA PRO A 53 -1.80 1.26 10.30
C PRO A 53 -2.75 0.96 11.47
N GLY A 54 -2.53 -0.16 12.18
CA GLY A 54 -3.53 -0.74 13.08
C GLY A 54 -4.60 -1.54 12.32
N GLU A 55 -5.55 -2.10 13.07
CA GLU A 55 -6.69 -2.81 12.49
C GLU A 55 -7.62 -1.81 11.76
N CYS A 56 -7.68 -1.92 10.42
CA CYS A 56 -8.42 -0.99 9.57
C CYS A 56 -8.86 -1.63 8.25
N GLU A 57 -9.54 -0.83 7.43
CA GLU A 57 -9.71 -1.06 6.01
C GLU A 57 -8.92 -0.03 5.20
N LEU A 58 -8.20 -0.48 4.17
CA LEU A 58 -7.51 0.40 3.22
C LEU A 58 -8.23 0.37 1.86
N VAL A 59 -8.54 1.55 1.34
CA VAL A 59 -9.14 1.70 0.00
C VAL A 59 -8.21 2.54 -0.86
N PHE A 60 -7.54 1.88 -1.81
CA PHE A 60 -6.75 2.57 -2.83
C PHE A 60 -7.70 2.95 -3.96
N LYS A 61 -7.79 4.25 -4.28
CA LYS A 61 -8.63 4.80 -5.35
C LYS A 61 -7.80 5.12 -6.59
N ASN A 62 -8.42 5.10 -7.76
CA ASN A 62 -7.80 5.48 -9.03
C ASN A 62 -6.55 4.62 -9.33
N THR A 63 -6.64 3.33 -9.03
CA THR A 63 -5.51 2.40 -9.10
C THR A 63 -5.01 2.15 -10.52
N GLU A 64 -5.78 2.51 -11.56
CA GLU A 64 -5.30 2.51 -12.95
C GLU A 64 -4.09 3.44 -13.15
N ALA A 65 -3.94 4.50 -12.35
CA ALA A 65 -2.76 5.38 -12.41
C ALA A 65 -1.44 4.62 -12.16
N LEU A 66 -1.50 3.45 -11.52
CA LEU A 66 -0.34 2.61 -11.23
C LEU A 66 0.04 1.65 -12.38
N SER A 67 -0.71 1.61 -13.49
CA SER A 67 -0.49 0.65 -14.60
C SER A 67 0.88 0.78 -15.26
N GLU A 68 1.38 2.02 -15.36
CA GLU A 68 2.66 2.32 -15.99
C GLU A 68 3.85 2.08 -15.06
N LEU A 69 3.60 1.90 -13.76
CA LEU A 69 4.67 1.64 -12.79
C LEU A 69 5.23 0.23 -12.96
N ARG A 70 6.50 0.09 -12.57
CA ARG A 70 7.23 -1.18 -12.55
C ARG A 70 7.83 -1.41 -11.18
N THR A 71 7.92 -2.68 -10.79
CA THR A 71 8.71 -3.08 -9.62
C THR A 71 10.21 -2.95 -9.95
N LEU A 72 11.08 -3.03 -8.94
CA LEU A 72 12.54 -3.05 -9.14
C LEU A 72 13.00 -4.16 -10.09
N GLY A 73 12.28 -5.30 -10.11
CA GLY A 73 12.52 -6.42 -11.03
C GLY A 73 11.87 -6.25 -12.42
N GLY A 74 11.35 -5.07 -12.75
CA GLY A 74 10.76 -4.76 -14.06
C GLY A 74 9.35 -5.32 -14.30
N LYS A 75 8.71 -5.95 -13.29
CA LYS A 75 7.35 -6.50 -13.44
C LYS A 75 6.30 -5.38 -13.34
N PRO A 76 5.12 -5.53 -13.96
CA PRO A 76 4.02 -4.58 -13.80
C PRO A 76 3.65 -4.42 -12.33
N PHE A 77 3.70 -3.18 -11.82
CA PHE A 77 3.50 -2.92 -10.40
C PHE A 77 2.06 -3.22 -9.95
N LEU A 78 1.07 -2.76 -10.70
CA LEU A 78 -0.35 -2.95 -10.35
C LEU A 78 -0.73 -4.44 -10.23
N GLU A 79 -0.18 -5.30 -11.09
CA GLU A 79 -0.39 -6.75 -11.00
C GLU A 79 0.26 -7.37 -9.76
N ALA A 80 1.47 -6.92 -9.41
CA ALA A 80 2.12 -7.34 -8.17
C ALA A 80 1.33 -6.87 -6.94
N PHE A 81 0.78 -5.66 -6.99
CA PHE A 81 -0.01 -5.10 -5.90
C PHE A 81 -1.35 -5.83 -5.72
N ARG A 82 -2.04 -6.17 -6.81
CA ARG A 82 -3.25 -7.01 -6.79
C ARG A 82 -3.00 -8.37 -6.12
N ARG A 83 -1.88 -9.02 -6.42
CA ARG A 83 -1.49 -10.29 -5.78
C ARG A 83 -1.24 -10.12 -4.29
N LEU A 84 -0.49 -9.09 -3.89
CA LEU A 84 -0.26 -8.79 -2.48
C LEU A 84 -1.58 -8.58 -1.73
N VAL A 85 -2.51 -7.81 -2.31
CA VAL A 85 -3.83 -7.56 -1.70
C VAL A 85 -4.61 -8.86 -1.54
N HIS A 86 -4.58 -9.74 -2.53
CA HIS A 86 -5.20 -11.07 -2.44
C HIS A 86 -4.56 -11.94 -1.34
N ASP A 87 -3.23 -11.88 -1.19
CA ASP A 87 -2.48 -12.68 -0.23
C ASP A 87 -2.49 -12.08 1.20
N THR A 88 -2.97 -10.85 1.34
CA THR A 88 -3.12 -10.18 2.64
C THR A 88 -4.43 -10.60 3.28
N SER A 89 -4.34 -11.16 4.47
CA SER A 89 -5.49 -11.72 5.21
C SER A 89 -5.77 -10.99 6.52
N ARG A 90 -4.82 -10.21 7.02
CA ARG A 90 -4.92 -9.56 8.34
C ARG A 90 -5.90 -8.40 8.35
N ILE A 91 -5.86 -7.55 7.33
CA ILE A 91 -6.74 -6.40 7.16
C ILE A 91 -7.42 -6.43 5.80
N SER A 92 -8.52 -5.70 5.65
CA SER A 92 -9.17 -5.55 4.36
C SER A 92 -8.47 -4.49 3.53
N ILE A 93 -8.12 -4.84 2.29
CA ILE A 93 -7.54 -3.92 1.32
C ILE A 93 -8.36 -4.01 0.03
N ARG A 94 -8.77 -2.88 -0.51
CA ARG A 94 -9.49 -2.78 -1.79
C ARG A 94 -8.74 -1.89 -2.77
N LEU A 95 -8.74 -2.29 -4.03
CA LEU A 95 -8.19 -1.56 -5.16
C LEU A 95 -9.36 -1.16 -6.07
N ASN A 96 -9.62 0.15 -6.16
CA ASN A 96 -10.73 0.75 -6.92
C ASN A 96 -10.22 1.70 -8.01
#